data_AF-A0A2V8RLX7-F1
#
_entry.id   AF-A0A2V8RLX7-F1
#
_cell.length_a   1.000
_cell.length_b   1.000
_cell.length_c   1.000
_cell.angle_alpha   90.00
_cell.angle_beta   90.00
_cell.angle_gamma   90.00
#
_symmetry.space_group_name_H-M   'P 1'
#
loop_
_entity.id
_entity.type
_entity.pdbx_description
1 polymer ?
#
loop_
_entity_poly.entity_id
_entity_poly.type
_entity_poly.pdbx_seq_one_letter_code
_entity_poly.pdbx_strand_id
1 'polypeptide(L)'
;MLVLLTILFTILAGSAIIYFFNRRNFEKQLGYENSGFLPETTNLRPLFEPTEVELLAEEREAEEKLIAENRQELEDAERADARALRTRLNAWRMSPNKTEIADLLEAASVDGDVFLDAAEAIIGEFQNGKIKGISTEDLAQMLESYFWLVPAEKRTPGVGYRFQTVLKSLRPVSVSK
;
A
#
# COMPACT_ATOMS: atom_id res chain seq x y z
N MET A 1 100.27 0.94 -8.82
CA MET A 1 99.65 0.28 -7.66
C MET A 1 98.75 1.20 -6.82
N LEU A 2 99.11 2.47 -6.60
CA LEU A 2 98.28 3.41 -5.80
C LEU A 2 96.83 3.55 -6.29
N VAL A 3 96.60 3.58 -7.61
CA VAL A 3 95.24 3.73 -8.19
C VAL A 3 94.34 2.51 -7.93
N LEU A 4 94.90 1.29 -7.87
CA LEU A 4 94.13 0.10 -7.54
C LEU A 4 93.74 0.06 -6.06
N LEU A 5 94.61 0.56 -5.18
CA LEU A 5 94.35 0.69 -3.76
C LEU A 5 93.24 1.70 -3.45
N THR A 6 93.19 2.83 -4.18
CA THR A 6 92.13 3.82 -3.97
C THR A 6 90.76 3.30 -4.42
N ILE A 7 90.69 2.57 -5.53
CA ILE A 7 89.43 1.96 -6.01
C ILE A 7 88.95 0.85 -5.05
N LEU A 8 89.86 0.03 -4.51
CA LEU A 8 89.49 -0.97 -3.51
C LEU A 8 88.93 -0.31 -2.25
N PHE A 9 89.54 0.78 -1.80
CA PHE A 9 89.12 1.50 -0.59
C PHE A 9 87.75 2.16 -0.75
N THR A 10 87.43 2.71 -1.92
CA THR A 10 86.11 3.31 -2.18
C THR A 10 84.99 2.28 -2.22
N ILE A 11 85.25 1.10 -2.79
CA ILE A 11 84.27 -0.01 -2.80
C ILE A 11 84.04 -0.51 -1.37
N LEU A 12 85.12 -0.69 -0.59
CA LEU A 12 85.01 -1.15 0.79
C LEU A 12 84.24 -0.14 1.66
N ALA A 13 84.55 1.16 1.54
CA ALA A 13 83.85 2.22 2.26
C ALA A 13 82.37 2.31 1.87
N GLY A 14 82.04 2.20 0.58
CA GLY A 14 80.66 2.20 0.10
C GLY A 14 79.85 1.02 0.66
N SER A 15 80.44 -0.18 0.67
CA SER A 15 79.77 -1.37 1.22
C SER A 15 79.52 -1.27 2.73
N ALA A 16 80.47 -0.70 3.50
CA ALA A 16 80.33 -0.49 4.93
C ALA A 16 79.22 0.51 5.27
N ILE A 17 79.07 1.58 4.47
CA ILE A 17 78.00 2.56 4.63
C ILE A 17 76.63 1.91 4.37
N ILE A 18 76.49 1.14 3.28
CA ILE A 18 75.23 0.44 2.97
C ILE A 18 74.85 -0.55 4.09
N TYR A 19 75.82 -1.32 4.59
CA TYR A 19 75.60 -2.25 5.70
C TYR A 19 75.19 -1.52 6.98
N PHE A 20 75.83 -0.38 7.29
CA PHE A 20 75.52 0.42 8.47
C PHE A 20 74.11 1.04 8.40
N PHE A 21 73.68 1.52 7.23
CA PHE A 21 72.32 2.02 7.03
C PHE A 21 71.27 0.91 7.11
N ASN A 22 71.53 -0.26 6.53
CA ASN A 22 70.62 -1.42 6.64
C ASN A 22 70.47 -1.90 8.08
N ARG A 23 71.57 -1.93 8.85
CA ARG A 23 71.53 -2.30 10.28
C ARG A 23 70.72 -1.30 11.10
N ARG A 24 70.86 0.01 10.82
CA ARG A 24 70.08 1.05 11.50
C ARG A 24 68.58 0.97 11.18
N ASN A 25 68.21 0.50 9.99
CA ASN A 25 66.82 0.26 9.64
C ASN A 25 66.25 -1.01 10.30
N PHE A 26 67.09 -2.03 10.55
CA PHE A 26 66.66 -3.25 11.25
C PHE A 26 66.40 -3.05 12.75
N GLU A 27 67.22 -2.24 13.42
CA GLU A 27 67.00 -1.93 14.86
C GLU A 27 65.75 -1.05 15.09
N LYS A 28 65.23 -0.36 14.07
CA LYS A 28 63.92 0.32 14.16
C LYS A 28 62.72 -0.63 14.10
N GLN A 29 62.92 -1.90 13.73
CA GLN A 29 61.82 -2.88 13.63
C GLN A 29 61.69 -3.81 14.84
N LEU A 30 62.59 -3.76 15.82
CA LEU A 30 62.62 -4.71 16.95
C LEU A 30 62.57 -4.05 18.34
N GLY A 31 61.90 -2.89 18.45
CA GLY A 31 61.81 -2.17 19.71
C GLY A 31 60.51 -1.41 19.87
N TYR A 32 59.39 -2.13 20.03
CA TYR A 32 58.43 -1.93 21.13
C TYR A 32 57.29 -2.93 20.97
N GLU A 33 57.21 -3.89 21.89
CA GLU A 33 55.92 -4.35 22.40
C GLU A 33 55.16 -3.12 22.91
N ASN A 34 54.48 -2.41 22.02
CA ASN A 34 53.30 -1.68 22.40
C ASN A 34 52.19 -2.72 22.32
N SER A 35 51.75 -3.16 23.50
CA SER A 35 50.49 -3.86 23.74
C SER A 35 49.53 -3.57 22.60
N GLY A 36 49.13 -4.62 21.87
CA GLY A 36 48.25 -4.50 20.72
C GLY A 36 47.21 -3.43 20.98
N PHE A 37 47.33 -2.32 20.25
CA PHE A 37 46.31 -1.31 20.18
C PHE A 37 45.16 -2.01 19.45
N LEU A 38 44.39 -2.79 20.21
CA LEU A 38 43.00 -3.01 19.87
C LEU A 38 42.49 -1.59 19.68
N PRO A 39 42.04 -1.20 18.47
CA PRO A 39 41.38 0.08 18.32
C PRO A 39 40.38 0.13 19.47
N GLU A 40 40.46 1.16 20.29
CA GLU A 40 39.50 1.39 21.35
C GLU A 40 38.14 1.28 20.67
N THR A 41 37.49 0.13 20.81
CA THR A 41 36.25 -0.18 20.14
C THR A 41 35.23 0.64 20.88
N THR A 42 35.16 1.92 20.54
CA THR A 42 34.28 2.93 21.15
C THR A 42 32.80 2.61 20.88
N ASN A 43 32.52 1.48 20.21
CA ASN A 43 31.23 0.82 20.14
C ASN A 43 31.41 -0.70 20.25
N LEU A 44 31.79 -1.21 21.43
CA LEU A 44 31.48 -2.59 21.81
C LEU A 44 29.98 -2.66 22.06
N ARG A 45 29.27 -2.80 20.96
CA ARG A 45 27.88 -3.16 20.99
C ARG A 45 27.73 -4.51 21.67
N PRO A 46 26.79 -4.69 22.60
CA PRO A 46 26.47 -6.01 23.12
C PRO A 46 26.16 -6.92 21.93
N LEU A 47 26.66 -8.16 21.95
CA LEU A 47 26.47 -9.19 20.91
C LEU A 47 24.99 -9.48 20.56
N PHE A 48 24.04 -8.84 21.25
CA PHE A 48 22.61 -9.09 21.21
C PHE A 48 21.75 -7.83 21.02
N GLU A 49 22.33 -6.65 20.82
CA GLU A 49 21.52 -5.49 20.45
C GLU A 49 21.20 -5.54 18.94
N PRO A 50 19.93 -5.45 18.51
CA PRO A 50 19.53 -5.47 17.10
C PRO A 50 20.00 -4.20 16.39
N THR A 51 20.79 -4.31 15.31
CA THR A 51 21.37 -3.16 14.55
C THR A 51 20.33 -2.10 14.25
N GLU A 52 20.72 -0.81 14.17
CA GLU A 52 19.78 0.24 13.73
C GLU A 52 19.09 -0.15 12.42
N VAL A 53 19.80 -0.87 11.54
CA VAL A 53 19.25 -1.44 10.31
C VAL A 53 18.21 -2.53 10.56
N GLU A 54 18.45 -3.43 11.53
CA GLU A 54 17.48 -4.47 11.94
C GLU A 54 16.26 -3.87 12.65
N LEU A 55 16.44 -2.87 13.53
CA LEU A 55 15.34 -2.16 14.19
C LEU A 55 14.45 -1.44 13.17
N LEU A 56 15.05 -0.73 12.21
CA LEU A 56 14.33 -0.08 11.12
C LEU A 56 13.66 -1.09 10.16
N ALA A 57 14.18 -2.31 10.05
CA ALA A 57 13.52 -3.37 9.29
C ALA A 57 12.31 -3.91 10.05
N GLU A 58 12.45 -4.15 11.36
CA GLU A 58 11.36 -4.60 12.23
C GLU A 58 10.22 -3.58 12.31
N GLU A 59 10.54 -2.29 12.43
CA GLU A 59 9.55 -1.19 12.39
C GLU A 59 8.77 -1.19 11.08
N ARG A 60 9.46 -1.31 9.93
CA ARG A 60 8.79 -1.38 8.62
C ARG A 60 7.89 -2.60 8.47
N GLU A 61 8.36 -3.77 8.92
CA GLU A 61 7.53 -4.98 8.91
C GLU A 61 6.30 -4.84 9.82
N ALA A 62 6.44 -4.19 10.98
CA ALA A 62 5.34 -3.94 11.89
C ALA A 62 4.32 -2.95 11.27
N GLU A 63 4.79 -1.88 10.64
CA GLU A 63 3.95 -0.92 9.93
C GLU A 63 3.21 -1.57 8.76
N GLU A 64 3.90 -2.37 7.94
CA GLU A 64 3.29 -3.10 6.83
C GLU A 64 2.22 -4.08 7.30
N LYS A 65 2.48 -4.80 8.40
CA LYS A 65 1.48 -5.69 9.02
C LYS A 65 0.26 -4.92 9.51
N LEU A 66 0.47 -3.78 10.17
CA LEU A 66 -0.63 -2.94 10.65
C LEU A 66 -1.47 -2.38 9.49
N ILE A 67 -0.83 -1.94 8.41
CA ILE A 67 -1.53 -1.46 7.21
C ILE A 67 -2.33 -2.60 6.56
N ALA A 68 -1.76 -3.80 6.48
CA ALA A 68 -2.42 -4.97 5.92
C ALA A 68 -3.63 -5.39 6.75
N GLU A 69 -3.49 -5.42 8.08
CA GLU A 69 -4.56 -5.74 9.02
C GLU A 69 -5.71 -4.72 8.92
N ASN A 70 -5.39 -3.42 8.99
CA ASN A 70 -6.40 -2.36 8.84
C ASN A 70 -7.13 -2.44 7.49
N ARG A 71 -6.42 -2.75 6.40
CA ARG A 71 -7.04 -2.95 5.09
C ARG A 71 -8.01 -4.13 5.12
N GLN A 72 -7.60 -5.24 5.72
CA GLN A 72 -8.43 -6.42 5.81
C GLN A 72 -9.69 -6.15 6.64
N GLU A 73 -9.57 -5.46 7.77
CA GLU A 73 -10.71 -5.07 8.59
C GLU A 73 -11.72 -4.20 7.82
N LEU A 74 -11.22 -3.22 7.05
CA LEU A 74 -12.06 -2.38 6.19
C LEU A 74 -12.78 -3.20 5.12
N GLU A 75 -12.09 -4.10 4.43
CA GLU A 75 -12.71 -4.99 3.44
C GLU A 75 -13.78 -5.90 4.06
N ASP A 76 -13.53 -6.41 5.26
CA ASP A 76 -14.48 -7.28 5.96
C ASP A 76 -15.71 -6.51 6.46
N ALA A 77 -15.53 -5.26 6.89
CA ALA A 77 -16.63 -4.35 7.21
C ALA A 77 -17.48 -4.05 5.97
N GLU A 78 -16.87 -3.68 4.84
CA GLU A 78 -17.59 -3.46 3.57
C GLU A 78 -18.38 -4.70 3.12
N ARG A 79 -17.79 -5.89 3.26
CA ARG A 79 -18.46 -7.17 2.97
C ARG A 79 -19.62 -7.45 3.93
N ALA A 80 -19.51 -7.06 5.20
CA ALA A 80 -20.59 -7.21 6.16
C ALA A 80 -21.77 -6.31 5.81
N ASP A 81 -21.51 -5.05 5.47
CA ASP A 81 -22.51 -4.07 5.08
C ASP A 81 -23.24 -4.48 3.80
N ALA A 82 -22.51 -4.95 2.78
CA ALA A 82 -23.08 -5.48 1.56
C ALA A 82 -24.01 -6.69 1.81
N ARG A 83 -23.66 -7.56 2.75
CA ARG A 83 -24.50 -8.72 3.15
C ARG A 83 -25.76 -8.26 3.90
N ALA A 84 -25.62 -7.29 4.80
CA ALA A 84 -26.74 -6.72 5.54
C ALA A 84 -27.75 -6.07 4.57
N LEU A 85 -27.27 -5.28 3.62
CA LEU A 85 -28.11 -4.67 2.59
C LEU A 85 -28.81 -5.71 1.72
N ARG A 86 -28.11 -6.75 1.24
CA ARG A 86 -28.75 -7.83 0.47
C ARG A 86 -29.87 -8.51 1.25
N THR A 87 -29.67 -8.71 2.54
CA THR A 87 -30.69 -9.29 3.43
C THR A 87 -31.89 -8.35 3.53
N ARG A 88 -31.65 -7.04 3.72
CA ARG A 88 -32.70 -6.02 3.78
C ARG A 88 -33.47 -5.92 2.45
N LEU A 89 -32.77 -5.93 1.32
CA LEU A 89 -33.37 -5.89 -0.01
C LEU A 89 -34.25 -7.12 -0.27
N ASN A 90 -33.80 -8.31 0.12
CA ASN A 90 -34.60 -9.53 0.01
C ASN A 90 -35.84 -9.50 0.91
N ALA A 91 -35.73 -8.98 2.13
CA ALA A 91 -36.87 -8.77 3.01
C ALA A 91 -37.87 -7.79 2.40
N TRP A 92 -37.39 -6.67 1.86
CA TRP A 92 -38.22 -5.68 1.17
C TRP A 92 -38.93 -6.25 -0.07
N ARG A 93 -38.26 -7.08 -0.88
CA ARG A 93 -38.87 -7.75 -2.04
C ARG A 93 -40.10 -8.62 -1.69
N MET A 94 -40.17 -9.13 -0.47
CA MET A 94 -41.34 -9.90 0.02
C MET A 94 -42.57 -9.01 0.23
N SER A 95 -42.37 -7.73 0.56
CA SER A 95 -43.44 -6.76 0.74
C SER A 95 -43.00 -5.36 0.27
N PRO A 96 -42.90 -5.14 -1.06
CA PRO A 96 -42.36 -3.89 -1.59
C PRO A 96 -43.21 -2.70 -1.15
N ASN A 97 -42.58 -1.73 -0.50
CA ASN A 97 -43.22 -0.49 -0.10
C ASN A 97 -42.40 0.71 -0.58
N LYS A 98 -43.09 1.84 -0.82
CA LYS A 98 -42.44 3.05 -1.34
C LYS A 98 -41.65 3.81 -0.27
N THR A 99 -41.99 3.64 0.99
CA THR A 99 -41.41 4.38 2.11
C THR A 99 -39.98 3.94 2.42
N GLU A 100 -39.65 2.68 2.18
CA GLU A 100 -38.31 2.13 2.44
C GLU A 100 -37.37 2.23 1.23
N ILE A 101 -37.84 2.72 0.08
CA ILE A 101 -36.99 2.84 -1.11
C ILE A 101 -35.84 3.80 -0.85
N ALA A 102 -36.12 4.94 -0.21
CA ALA A 102 -35.10 5.94 0.15
C ALA A 102 -34.00 5.32 1.02
N ASP A 103 -34.38 4.63 2.11
CA ASP A 103 -33.44 3.97 3.01
C ASP A 103 -32.61 2.87 2.31
N LEU A 104 -33.23 2.12 1.39
CA LEU A 104 -32.52 1.09 0.62
C LEU A 104 -31.50 1.70 -0.32
N LEU A 105 -31.85 2.79 -1.01
CA LEU A 105 -30.95 3.49 -1.92
C LEU A 105 -29.84 4.22 -1.17
N GLU A 106 -30.12 4.78 0.01
CA GLU A 106 -29.13 5.36 0.90
C GLU A 106 -28.13 4.30 1.37
N ALA A 107 -28.61 3.17 1.88
CA ALA A 107 -27.74 2.07 2.30
C ALA A 107 -26.95 1.49 1.12
N ALA A 108 -27.50 1.50 -0.09
CA ALA A 108 -26.83 1.02 -1.29
C ALA A 108 -25.84 2.03 -1.89
N SER A 109 -25.86 3.31 -1.47
CA SER A 109 -25.01 4.34 -2.08
C SER A 109 -23.53 4.18 -1.71
N VAL A 110 -23.16 3.22 -0.86
CA VAL A 110 -21.76 2.95 -0.49
C VAL A 110 -20.94 2.43 -1.68
N ASP A 111 -21.57 1.69 -2.60
CA ASP A 111 -20.90 1.09 -3.74
C ASP A 111 -21.76 1.15 -5.01
N GLY A 112 -21.13 1.41 -6.15
CA GLY A 112 -21.85 1.62 -7.42
C GLY A 112 -22.54 0.38 -7.96
N ASP A 113 -21.93 -0.80 -7.84
CA ASP A 113 -22.55 -2.05 -8.31
C ASP A 113 -23.68 -2.47 -7.37
N VAL A 114 -23.48 -2.29 -6.06
CA VAL A 114 -24.51 -2.55 -5.05
C VAL A 114 -25.72 -1.63 -5.23
N PHE A 115 -25.49 -0.35 -5.52
CA PHE A 115 -26.53 0.61 -5.87
C PHE A 115 -27.34 0.17 -7.09
N LEU A 116 -26.66 -0.28 -8.15
CA LEU A 116 -27.32 -0.76 -9.36
C LEU A 116 -28.18 -1.99 -9.12
N ASP A 117 -27.68 -2.97 -8.37
CA ASP A 117 -28.44 -4.17 -8.02
C ASP A 117 -29.73 -3.81 -7.25
N ALA A 118 -29.65 -2.83 -6.34
CA ALA A 118 -30.81 -2.30 -5.62
C ALA A 118 -31.77 -1.55 -6.56
N ALA A 119 -31.26 -0.67 -7.42
CA ALA A 119 -32.06 0.09 -8.39
C ALA A 119 -32.81 -0.82 -9.37
N GLU A 120 -32.13 -1.83 -9.93
CA GLU A 120 -32.71 -2.84 -10.81
C GLU A 120 -33.81 -3.65 -10.08
N ALA A 121 -33.58 -4.02 -8.82
CA ALA A 121 -34.58 -4.67 -7.99
C ALA A 121 -35.83 -3.80 -7.81
N ILE A 122 -35.64 -2.52 -7.46
CA ILE A 122 -36.74 -1.59 -7.22
C ILE A 122 -37.56 -1.38 -8.49
N ILE A 123 -36.89 -1.20 -9.64
CA ILE A 123 -37.56 -1.02 -10.93
C ILE A 123 -38.33 -2.27 -11.33
N GLY A 124 -37.76 -3.46 -11.11
CA GLY A 124 -38.46 -4.73 -11.37
C GLY A 124 -39.78 -4.82 -10.58
N GLU A 125 -39.75 -4.51 -9.28
CA GLU A 125 -40.96 -4.53 -8.44
C GLU A 125 -41.95 -3.41 -8.80
N PHE A 126 -41.46 -2.24 -9.23
CA PHE A 126 -42.27 -1.12 -9.73
C PHE A 126 -43.00 -1.48 -11.03
N GLN A 127 -42.27 -2.02 -12.02
CA GLN A 127 -42.84 -2.43 -13.31
C GLN A 127 -43.86 -3.57 -13.16
N ASN A 128 -43.68 -4.42 -12.15
CA ASN A 128 -44.66 -5.45 -11.77
C ASN A 128 -45.91 -4.89 -11.05
N GLY A 129 -46.01 -3.57 -10.84
CA GLY A 129 -47.16 -2.91 -10.24
C GLY A 129 -47.33 -3.15 -8.73
N LYS A 130 -46.31 -3.70 -8.06
CA LYS A 130 -46.34 -3.97 -6.62
C LYS A 130 -46.13 -2.70 -5.80
N ILE A 131 -45.33 -1.78 -6.31
CA ILE A 131 -45.11 -0.47 -5.68
C ILE A 131 -46.16 0.52 -6.21
N LYS A 132 -47.03 1.02 -5.33
CA LYS A 132 -48.12 1.93 -5.68
C LYS A 132 -47.87 3.35 -5.14
N GLY A 133 -48.44 4.35 -5.84
CA GLY A 133 -48.47 5.72 -5.36
C GLY A 133 -47.12 6.45 -5.45
N ILE A 134 -46.30 6.07 -6.42
CA ILE A 134 -45.13 6.82 -6.91
C ILE A 134 -45.24 6.89 -8.43
N SER A 135 -45.00 8.06 -9.02
CA SER A 135 -44.98 8.17 -10.48
C SER A 135 -43.65 7.65 -11.04
N THR A 136 -43.64 7.28 -12.32
CA THR A 136 -42.41 6.90 -13.02
C THR A 136 -41.35 8.00 -12.96
N GLU A 137 -41.77 9.26 -13.08
CA GLU A 137 -40.88 10.42 -13.03
C GLU A 137 -40.28 10.59 -11.64
N ASP A 138 -41.11 10.51 -10.59
CA ASP A 138 -40.65 10.62 -9.20
C ASP A 138 -39.64 9.50 -8.87
N LEU A 139 -39.90 8.27 -9.33
CA LEU A 139 -38.98 7.15 -9.13
C LEU A 139 -37.66 7.37 -9.88
N ALA A 140 -37.70 7.83 -11.13
CA ALA A 140 -36.50 8.11 -11.91
C ALA A 140 -35.65 9.23 -11.25
N GLN A 141 -36.29 10.32 -10.82
CA GLN A 141 -35.63 11.43 -10.14
C GLN A 141 -35.02 11.00 -8.80
N MET A 142 -35.73 10.16 -8.04
CA MET A 142 -35.21 9.61 -6.79
C MET A 142 -33.96 8.75 -7.05
N LEU A 143 -34.02 7.81 -8.00
CA LEU A 143 -32.86 6.98 -8.35
C LEU A 143 -31.68 7.83 -8.80
N GLU A 144 -31.90 8.86 -9.61
CA GLU A 144 -30.84 9.77 -10.06
C GLU A 144 -30.24 10.57 -8.90
N SER A 145 -31.07 11.08 -8.00
CA SER A 145 -30.61 11.85 -6.83
C SER A 145 -29.71 11.01 -5.93
N TYR A 146 -30.09 9.76 -5.64
CA TYR A 146 -29.29 8.86 -4.81
C TYR A 146 -28.06 8.31 -5.54
N PHE A 147 -28.09 8.18 -6.86
CA PHE A 147 -26.91 7.80 -7.63
C PHE A 147 -25.77 8.80 -7.47
N TRP A 148 -26.07 10.10 -7.34
CA TRP A 148 -25.07 11.13 -7.09
C TRP A 148 -24.45 11.07 -5.70
N LEU A 149 -25.06 10.36 -4.74
CA LEU A 149 -24.50 10.10 -3.42
C LEU A 149 -23.46 8.97 -3.44
N VAL A 150 -23.39 8.18 -4.51
CA VAL A 150 -22.36 7.15 -4.65
C VAL A 150 -20.98 7.79 -4.76
N PRO A 151 -19.96 7.31 -4.02
CA PRO A 151 -18.60 7.83 -4.12
C PRO A 151 -18.09 7.87 -5.57
N ALA A 152 -17.37 8.92 -5.93
CA ALA A 152 -16.94 9.14 -7.31
C ALA A 152 -16.03 8.01 -7.83
N GLU A 153 -15.16 7.50 -6.96
CA GLU A 153 -14.26 6.37 -7.19
C GLU A 153 -14.99 5.05 -7.45
N LYS A 154 -16.22 4.90 -6.95
CA LYS A 154 -17.08 3.72 -7.16
C LYS A 154 -18.02 3.88 -8.37
N ARG A 155 -18.20 5.10 -8.89
CA ARG A 155 -18.99 5.40 -10.11
C ARG A 155 -18.17 5.17 -11.37
N THR A 156 -17.77 3.93 -11.60
CA THR A 156 -17.02 3.55 -12.81
C THR A 156 -17.84 3.83 -14.08
N PRO A 157 -17.21 4.01 -15.26
CA PRO A 157 -17.93 4.21 -16.52
C PRO A 157 -18.95 3.10 -16.82
N GLY A 158 -18.64 1.85 -16.45
CA GLY A 158 -19.55 0.72 -16.61
C GLY A 158 -20.80 0.84 -15.73
N VAL A 159 -20.63 1.25 -14.47
CA VAL A 159 -21.73 1.53 -13.55
C VAL A 159 -22.61 2.66 -14.10
N GLY A 160 -22.00 3.76 -14.55
CA GLY A 160 -22.74 4.88 -15.14
C GLY A 160 -23.55 4.50 -16.39
N TYR A 161 -22.98 3.67 -17.28
CA TYR A 161 -23.69 3.17 -18.45
C TYR A 161 -24.88 2.28 -18.09
N ARG A 162 -24.68 1.32 -17.16
CA ARG A 162 -25.77 0.47 -16.66
C ARG A 162 -26.86 1.30 -16.02
N PHE A 163 -26.50 2.29 -15.21
CA PHE A 163 -27.46 3.18 -14.57
C PHE A 163 -28.34 3.93 -15.59
N GLN A 164 -27.74 4.44 -16.67
CA GLN A 164 -28.51 5.06 -17.75
C GLN A 164 -29.47 4.08 -18.44
N THR A 165 -29.07 2.81 -18.61
CA THR A 165 -29.96 1.77 -19.15
C THR A 165 -31.14 1.51 -18.21
N VAL A 166 -30.87 1.45 -16.91
CA VAL A 166 -31.87 1.32 -15.84
C VAL A 166 -32.86 2.48 -15.89
N LEU A 167 -32.41 3.73 -15.96
CA LEU A 167 -33.29 4.91 -16.09
C LEU A 167 -34.09 4.91 -17.40
N LYS A 168 -33.49 4.50 -18.52
CA LYS A 168 -34.21 4.41 -19.81
C LYS A 168 -35.33 3.38 -19.75
N SER A 169 -35.18 2.30 -18.99
CA SER A 169 -36.22 1.27 -18.83
C SER A 169 -37.48 1.77 -18.11
N LEU A 170 -37.36 2.85 -17.32
CA LEU A 170 -38.51 3.51 -16.69
C LEU A 170 -39.29 4.36 -17.69
N ARG A 171 -38.63 4.93 -18.70
CA ARG A 171 -39.31 5.79 -19.68
C ARG A 171 -40.27 4.94 -20.52
N PRO A 172 -41.54 5.32 -20.65
CA PRO A 172 -42.45 4.63 -21.55
C PRO A 172 -41.85 4.71 -22.96
N VAL A 173 -41.68 3.55 -23.61
CA VAL A 173 -41.38 3.52 -25.03
C VAL A 173 -42.57 4.19 -25.70
N SER A 174 -42.41 5.45 -26.08
CA SER A 174 -43.39 6.17 -26.90
C SER A 174 -43.39 5.46 -28.25
N VAL A 175 -44.23 4.43 -28.37
CA VAL A 175 -44.55 3.84 -29.66
C VAL A 175 -45.28 4.95 -30.41
N SER A 176 -44.55 5.66 -31.26
CA SER A 176 -45.10 6.58 -32.24
C SER A 176 -46.13 5.79 -33.04
N LYS A 177 -47.41 6.09 -32.82
CA LYS A 177 -48.50 5.63 -33.69
C LYS A 177 -48.50 6.45 -34.96
#